data_AF-A0A971NG68-F1
#
_entry.id   AF-A0A971NG68-F1
#
_cell.length_a   1.000
_cell.length_b   1.000
_cell.length_c   1.000
_cell.angle_alpha   90.00
_cell.angle_beta   90.00
_cell.angle_gamma   90.00
#
_symmetry.space_group_name_H-M   'P 1'
#
loop_
_entity.id
_entity.type
_entity.pdbx_description
1 polymer ?
#
loop_
_entity_poly.entity_id
_entity_poly.type
_entity_poly.pdbx_seq_one_letter_code
_entity_poly.pdbx_strand_id
1 'polypeptide(L)'
;MGFLEKLFGKKQDKETAIILIKEYVDAHVESLMANWMAMQEELSDFTDLERKEILKDEMNKITRATADALKRQKIKAPAHLFQVVREEINDKIMEFARPHISQFVYSYRRPYLAWPHPVDIPLKDLEKLRATLKENGIPLEMLNYDLTDQRIRSLLIQYEIRRKPEFQNAETWNRNFSYSHDDLILLSEVLKAKNVRIQGVEHVRGDLWILVKQELLRQQDSQFRKTFLKANPDLPEKPSRREWAAAYARTLKNDFDYLGYVERMARLSGTIFEKGELEKLVRDELSQKIPYSPGRSPGI
;
A
#
# COMPACT_ATOMS: atom_id res chain seq x y z
N MET A 1 -7.91 -26.33 30.05
CA MET A 1 -7.98 -26.08 28.59
C MET A 1 -9.01 -24.99 28.33
N GLY A 2 -8.55 -23.79 27.95
CA GLY A 2 -9.41 -22.64 27.75
C GLY A 2 -10.23 -22.73 26.46
N PHE A 3 -11.44 -22.18 26.46
CA PHE A 3 -12.32 -22.08 25.28
C PHE A 3 -11.59 -21.50 24.05
N LEU A 4 -10.65 -20.58 24.29
CA LEU A 4 -9.78 -19.99 23.26
C LEU A 4 -8.72 -20.96 22.73
N GLU A 5 -8.11 -21.82 23.55
CA GLU A 5 -7.20 -22.87 23.05
C GLU A 5 -7.94 -23.92 22.21
N LYS A 6 -9.20 -24.20 22.57
CA LYS A 6 -10.09 -25.10 21.81
C LYS A 6 -10.49 -24.52 20.45
N LEU A 7 -10.62 -23.20 20.35
CA LEU A 7 -10.95 -22.49 19.13
C LEU A 7 -9.73 -22.28 18.22
N PHE A 8 -8.58 -21.90 18.79
CA PHE A 8 -7.42 -21.41 18.04
C PHE A 8 -6.23 -22.38 17.94
N GLY A 9 -6.22 -23.51 18.66
CA GLY A 9 -5.07 -24.43 18.70
C GLY A 9 -3.86 -23.85 19.43
N LYS A 10 -2.74 -24.57 19.49
CA LYS A 10 -1.47 -23.99 19.98
C LYS A 10 -0.96 -22.98 18.95
N LYS A 11 -0.28 -21.91 19.39
CA LYS A 11 0.26 -20.87 18.50
C LYS A 11 1.13 -21.43 17.34
N GLN A 12 1.85 -22.52 17.59
CA GLN A 12 2.60 -23.30 16.60
C GLN A 12 1.72 -23.94 15.51
N ASP A 13 0.51 -24.38 15.84
CA ASP A 13 -0.42 -24.99 14.86
C ASP A 13 -0.94 -23.93 13.87
N LYS A 14 -1.05 -22.67 14.30
CA LYS A 14 -1.53 -21.55 13.47
C LYS A 14 -0.50 -21.15 12.41
N GLU A 15 0.77 -21.01 12.79
CA GLU A 15 1.84 -20.68 11.84
C GLU A 15 2.04 -21.81 10.82
N THR A 16 2.02 -23.06 11.29
CA THR A 16 2.11 -24.24 10.44
C THR A 16 0.92 -24.33 9.47
N ALA A 17 -0.30 -24.07 9.93
CA ALA A 17 -1.48 -24.02 9.06
C ALA A 17 -1.36 -22.93 7.99
N ILE A 18 -0.86 -21.73 8.34
CA ILE A 18 -0.67 -20.63 7.38
C ILE A 18 0.36 -21.01 6.31
N ILE A 19 1.48 -21.62 6.69
CA ILE A 19 2.51 -22.06 5.73
C ILE A 19 1.92 -23.07 4.74
N LEU A 20 1.18 -24.06 5.23
CA LEU A 20 0.57 -25.08 4.38
C LEU A 20 -0.53 -24.51 3.46
N ILE A 21 -1.31 -23.55 3.95
CA ILE A 21 -2.29 -22.84 3.12
C ILE A 21 -1.57 -22.13 1.96
N LYS A 22 -0.44 -21.47 2.23
CA LYS A 22 0.37 -20.80 1.21
C LYS A 22 0.92 -21.76 0.18
N GLU A 23 1.57 -22.83 0.61
CA GLU A 23 2.09 -23.86 -0.30
C GLU A 23 1.00 -24.44 -1.19
N TYR A 24 -0.20 -24.64 -0.63
CA TYR A 24 -1.33 -25.15 -1.38
C TYR A 24 -1.86 -24.14 -2.40
N VAL A 25 -1.99 -22.87 -2.02
CA VAL A 25 -2.41 -21.80 -2.93
C VAL A 25 -1.38 -21.65 -4.05
N ASP A 26 -0.09 -21.63 -3.73
CA ASP A 26 1.01 -21.51 -4.70
C ASP A 26 0.96 -22.61 -5.76
N ALA A 27 0.63 -23.85 -5.37
CA ALA A 27 0.54 -24.96 -6.29
C ALA A 27 -0.67 -24.91 -7.24
N HIS A 28 -1.69 -24.08 -6.95
CA HIS A 28 -2.98 -24.12 -7.68
C HIS A 28 -3.39 -22.77 -8.30
N VAL A 29 -2.79 -21.65 -7.88
CA VAL A 29 -3.20 -20.31 -8.31
C VAL A 29 -3.01 -20.07 -9.81
N GLU A 30 -1.95 -20.59 -10.42
CA GLU A 30 -1.72 -20.45 -11.87
C GLU A 30 -2.78 -21.19 -12.69
N SER A 31 -3.15 -22.40 -12.27
CA SER A 31 -4.23 -23.15 -12.93
C SER A 31 -5.58 -22.44 -12.77
N LEU A 32 -5.83 -21.85 -11.60
CA LEU A 32 -7.02 -21.03 -11.37
C LEU A 32 -7.05 -19.82 -12.33
N MET A 33 -5.94 -19.09 -12.46
CA MET A 33 -5.83 -17.93 -13.37
C MET A 33 -6.02 -18.34 -14.83
N ALA A 34 -5.41 -19.45 -15.26
CA ALA A 34 -5.56 -19.97 -16.62
C ALA A 34 -7.01 -20.39 -16.92
N ASN A 35 -7.66 -21.11 -16.01
CA ASN A 35 -9.06 -21.51 -16.15
C ASN A 35 -9.98 -20.29 -16.21
N TRP A 36 -9.72 -19.28 -15.36
CA TRP A 36 -10.49 -18.03 -15.37
C TRP A 36 -10.36 -17.28 -16.69
N MET A 37 -9.14 -17.18 -17.24
CA MET A 37 -8.88 -16.54 -18.53
C MET A 37 -9.59 -17.25 -19.67
N ALA A 38 -9.47 -18.59 -19.75
CA ALA A 38 -10.17 -19.38 -20.75
C ALA A 38 -11.69 -19.20 -20.66
N MET A 39 -12.21 -19.20 -19.44
CA MET A 39 -13.64 -18.96 -19.20
C MET A 39 -14.08 -17.56 -19.65
N GLN A 40 -13.29 -16.50 -19.41
CA GLN A 40 -13.63 -15.15 -19.89
C GLN A 40 -13.64 -15.05 -21.43
N GLU A 41 -12.81 -15.83 -22.11
CA GLU A 41 -12.78 -15.89 -23.58
C GLU A 41 -13.99 -16.63 -24.16
N GLU A 42 -14.48 -17.67 -23.47
CA GLU A 42 -15.68 -18.43 -23.86
C GLU A 42 -17.00 -17.74 -23.45
N LEU A 43 -16.99 -16.93 -22.38
CA LEU A 43 -18.17 -16.39 -21.71
C LEU A 43 -18.28 -14.85 -21.86
N SER A 44 -18.19 -14.33 -23.09
CA SER A 44 -18.31 -12.89 -23.38
C SER A 44 -19.62 -12.25 -22.88
N ASP A 45 -20.66 -13.05 -22.63
CA ASP A 45 -22.04 -12.59 -22.48
C ASP A 45 -22.55 -12.53 -21.03
N PHE A 46 -21.70 -12.85 -20.04
CA PHE A 46 -22.10 -12.85 -18.63
C PHE A 46 -22.07 -11.45 -18.01
N THR A 47 -23.04 -11.19 -17.14
CA THR A 47 -23.10 -9.99 -16.31
C THR A 47 -22.01 -10.01 -15.23
N ASP A 48 -21.65 -8.83 -14.71
CA ASP A 48 -20.69 -8.69 -13.61
C ASP A 48 -21.11 -9.47 -12.35
N LEU A 49 -22.41 -9.66 -12.12
CA LEU A 49 -22.93 -10.40 -10.99
C LEU A 49 -22.62 -11.89 -11.12
N GLU A 50 -22.90 -12.47 -12.29
CA GLU A 50 -22.67 -13.89 -12.53
C GLU A 50 -21.17 -14.22 -12.53
N ARG A 51 -20.32 -13.34 -13.08
CA ARG A 51 -18.86 -13.47 -13.00
C ARG A 51 -18.38 -13.54 -11.54
N LYS A 52 -18.95 -12.73 -10.65
CA LYS A 52 -18.60 -12.76 -9.21
C LYS A 52 -19.04 -14.06 -8.54
N GLU A 53 -20.20 -14.61 -8.90
CA GLU A 53 -20.67 -15.88 -8.36
C GLU A 53 -19.77 -17.03 -8.80
N ILE A 54 -19.40 -17.09 -10.09
CA ILE A 54 -18.49 -18.11 -10.60
C ILE A 54 -17.11 -18.02 -9.92
N LEU A 55 -16.56 -16.81 -9.77
CA LEU A 55 -15.29 -16.59 -9.07
C LEU A 55 -15.35 -17.09 -7.62
N LYS A 56 -16.46 -16.82 -6.93
CA LYS A 56 -16.68 -17.28 -5.57
C LYS A 56 -16.72 -18.80 -5.49
N ASP A 57 -17.33 -19.46 -6.47
CA ASP A 57 -17.38 -20.92 -6.54
C ASP A 57 -16.02 -21.55 -6.82
N GLU A 58 -15.21 -20.99 -7.71
CA GLU A 58 -13.84 -21.43 -7.93
C GLU A 58 -12.97 -21.26 -6.67
N MET A 59 -13.09 -20.12 -5.97
CA MET A 59 -12.41 -19.91 -4.69
C MET A 59 -12.88 -20.89 -3.60
N ASN A 60 -14.16 -21.27 -3.62
CA ASN A 60 -14.70 -22.29 -2.71
C ASN A 60 -14.10 -23.67 -2.99
N LYS A 61 -13.84 -24.03 -4.26
CA LYS A 61 -13.19 -25.30 -4.60
C LYS A 61 -11.79 -25.38 -3.99
N ILE A 62 -10.97 -24.33 -4.15
CA ILE A 62 -9.64 -24.26 -3.55
C ILE A 62 -9.75 -24.30 -2.02
N THR A 63 -10.66 -23.53 -1.43
CA THR A 63 -10.86 -23.50 0.02
C THR A 63 -11.20 -24.89 0.59
N ARG A 64 -12.07 -25.65 -0.07
CA ARG A 64 -12.41 -27.03 0.32
C ARG A 64 -11.20 -27.94 0.20
N ALA A 65 -10.46 -27.85 -0.91
CA ALA A 65 -9.28 -28.67 -1.13
C ALA A 65 -8.17 -28.38 -0.10
N THR A 66 -7.95 -27.11 0.24
CA THR A 66 -7.05 -26.69 1.32
C THR A 66 -7.51 -27.22 2.68
N ALA A 67 -8.82 -27.18 2.97
CA ALA A 67 -9.37 -27.72 4.21
C ALA A 67 -9.12 -29.23 4.34
N ASP A 68 -9.31 -29.97 3.25
CA ASP A 68 -9.05 -31.41 3.18
C ASP A 68 -7.55 -31.73 3.33
N ALA A 69 -6.68 -30.93 2.73
CA ALA A 69 -5.23 -31.06 2.88
C ALA A 69 -4.79 -30.85 4.35
N LEU A 70 -5.28 -29.81 5.02
CA LEU A 70 -5.02 -29.57 6.44
C LEU A 70 -5.52 -30.73 7.31
N LYS A 71 -6.73 -31.24 7.02
CA LYS A 71 -7.32 -32.38 7.74
C LYS A 71 -6.48 -33.65 7.58
N ARG A 72 -5.97 -33.94 6.38
CA ARG A 72 -5.07 -35.09 6.13
C ARG A 72 -3.79 -35.02 6.96
N GLN A 73 -3.29 -33.81 7.21
CA GLN A 73 -2.13 -33.56 8.07
C GLN A 73 -2.48 -33.46 9.56
N LYS A 74 -3.72 -33.75 9.95
CA LYS A 74 -4.25 -33.64 11.33
C LYS A 74 -4.17 -32.22 11.91
N ILE A 75 -4.16 -31.20 11.05
CA ILE A 75 -4.16 -29.80 11.44
C ILE A 75 -5.59 -29.27 11.39
N LYS A 76 -6.00 -28.54 12.42
CA LYS A 76 -7.32 -27.93 12.48
C LYS A 76 -7.37 -26.73 11.53
N ALA A 77 -8.33 -26.74 10.61
CA ALA A 77 -8.56 -25.62 9.72
C ALA A 77 -8.94 -24.34 10.50
N PRO A 78 -8.41 -23.16 10.12
CA PRO A 78 -8.84 -21.89 10.67
C PRO A 78 -10.34 -21.63 10.43
N ALA A 79 -11.02 -21.00 11.39
CA ALA A 79 -12.45 -20.68 11.26
C ALA A 79 -12.76 -19.73 10.07
N HIS A 80 -11.78 -18.93 9.64
CA HIS A 80 -11.84 -18.01 8.52
C HIS A 80 -10.99 -18.49 7.33
N LEU A 81 -10.87 -19.81 7.11
CA LEU A 81 -10.01 -20.38 6.07
C LEU A 81 -10.27 -19.80 4.67
N PHE A 82 -11.54 -19.62 4.29
CA PHE A 82 -11.90 -18.96 3.02
C PHE A 82 -11.24 -17.59 2.89
N GLN A 83 -11.23 -16.83 3.98
CA GLN A 83 -10.61 -15.50 4.03
C GLN A 83 -9.10 -15.57 3.78
N VAL A 84 -8.43 -16.53 4.44
CA VAL A 84 -6.99 -16.74 4.30
C VAL A 84 -6.64 -17.17 2.88
N VAL A 85 -7.34 -18.15 2.32
CA VAL A 85 -7.11 -18.65 0.95
C VAL A 85 -7.29 -17.54 -0.06
N ARG A 86 -8.35 -16.74 0.07
CA ARG A 86 -8.62 -15.60 -0.82
C ARG A 86 -7.52 -14.54 -0.76
N GLU A 87 -7.04 -14.22 0.44
CA GLU A 87 -5.94 -13.26 0.63
C GLU A 87 -4.64 -13.77 -0.01
N GLU A 88 -4.30 -15.04 0.16
CA GLU A 88 -3.09 -15.60 -0.45
C GLU A 88 -3.21 -15.67 -1.99
N ILE A 89 -4.40 -15.94 -2.55
CA ILE A 89 -4.65 -15.85 -4.01
C ILE A 89 -4.42 -14.42 -4.52
N ASN A 90 -4.97 -13.43 -3.82
CA ASN A 90 -4.81 -12.03 -4.19
C ASN A 90 -3.33 -11.60 -4.12
N ASP A 91 -2.61 -11.98 -3.07
CA ASP A 91 -1.18 -11.70 -2.90
C ASP A 91 -0.37 -12.31 -4.07
N LYS A 92 -0.72 -13.51 -4.52
CA LYS A 92 -0.08 -14.18 -5.66
C LYS A 92 -0.36 -13.48 -6.99
N ILE A 93 -1.62 -13.11 -7.26
CA ILE A 93 -1.96 -12.32 -8.46
C ILE A 93 -1.17 -11.01 -8.47
N MET A 94 -1.05 -10.34 -7.33
CA MET A 94 -0.27 -9.12 -7.19
C MET A 94 1.25 -9.34 -7.32
N GLU A 95 1.76 -10.50 -6.89
CA GLU A 95 3.14 -10.92 -7.10
C GLU A 95 3.45 -11.04 -8.60
N PHE A 96 2.56 -11.67 -9.37
CA PHE A 96 2.67 -11.77 -10.83
C PHE A 96 2.54 -10.41 -11.52
N ALA A 97 1.63 -9.54 -11.07
CA ALA A 97 1.41 -8.23 -11.68
C ALA A 97 2.58 -7.25 -11.44
N ARG A 98 3.23 -7.34 -10.27
CA ARG A 98 4.20 -6.32 -9.80
C ARG A 98 5.36 -6.06 -10.77
N PRO A 99 6.03 -7.05 -11.38
CA PRO A 99 7.10 -6.80 -12.36
C PRO A 99 6.64 -5.94 -13.54
N HIS A 100 5.45 -6.21 -14.09
CA HIS A 100 4.90 -5.46 -15.22
C HIS A 100 4.55 -4.02 -14.83
N ILE A 101 3.92 -3.84 -13.67
CA ILE A 101 3.58 -2.50 -13.13
C ILE A 101 4.86 -1.70 -12.83
N SER A 102 5.86 -2.37 -12.25
CA SER A 102 7.15 -1.75 -11.93
C SER A 102 7.89 -1.27 -13.18
N GLN A 103 7.92 -2.12 -14.22
CA GLN A 103 8.52 -1.79 -15.50
C GLN A 103 7.76 -0.67 -16.23
N PHE A 104 6.42 -0.71 -16.20
CA PHE A 104 5.58 0.34 -16.75
C PHE A 104 5.90 1.69 -16.09
N VAL A 105 5.87 1.77 -14.75
CA VAL A 105 6.23 2.98 -14.00
C VAL A 105 7.65 3.45 -14.31
N TYR A 106 8.61 2.52 -14.38
CA TYR A 106 10.00 2.84 -14.66
C TYR A 106 10.17 3.56 -16.00
N SER A 107 9.35 3.24 -17.01
CA SER A 107 9.41 3.86 -18.33
C SER A 107 9.03 5.35 -18.34
N TYR A 108 8.23 5.82 -17.38
CA TYR A 108 7.87 7.24 -17.23
C TYR A 108 8.84 8.01 -16.33
N ARG A 109 9.70 7.31 -15.60
CA ARG A 109 10.66 7.92 -14.68
C ARG A 109 11.95 8.30 -15.40
N ARG A 110 12.59 9.32 -14.84
CA ARG A 110 13.99 9.71 -15.10
C ARG A 110 14.88 9.27 -13.93
N PRO A 111 15.27 7.98 -13.85
CA PRO A 111 16.04 7.44 -12.74
C PRO A 111 17.48 7.97 -12.66
N TYR A 112 17.97 8.58 -13.74
CA TYR A 112 19.29 9.22 -13.81
C TYR A 112 19.37 10.56 -13.06
N LEU A 113 18.23 11.16 -12.70
CA LEU A 113 18.20 12.36 -11.87
C LEU A 113 18.54 12.02 -10.42
N ALA A 114 19.19 12.93 -9.71
CA ALA A 114 19.51 12.74 -8.30
C ALA A 114 18.23 12.69 -7.44
N TRP A 115 17.29 13.60 -7.69
CA TRP A 115 16.05 13.74 -6.94
C TRP A 115 14.84 13.23 -7.76
N PRO A 116 13.80 12.70 -7.10
CA PRO A 116 12.56 12.39 -7.80
C PRO A 116 11.95 13.67 -8.37
N HIS A 117 11.35 13.56 -9.54
CA HIS A 117 10.65 14.66 -10.22
C HIS A 117 9.16 14.31 -10.29
N PRO A 118 8.28 15.30 -10.45
CA PRO A 118 6.88 15.06 -10.77
C PRO A 118 6.77 14.18 -12.03
N VAL A 119 6.01 13.10 -11.93
CA VAL A 119 5.73 12.20 -13.05
C VAL A 119 4.22 12.19 -13.27
N ASP A 120 3.83 12.58 -14.47
CA ASP A 120 2.46 12.44 -14.94
C ASP A 120 2.36 11.22 -15.87
N ILE A 121 1.48 10.29 -15.53
CA ILE A 121 1.26 9.06 -16.27
C ILE A 121 -0.12 9.21 -16.93
N PRO A 122 -0.20 9.25 -18.27
CA PRO A 122 -1.47 9.41 -18.96
C PRO A 122 -2.40 8.23 -18.70
N LEU A 123 -3.67 8.50 -18.35
CA LEU A 123 -4.67 7.45 -18.13
C LEU A 123 -4.84 6.52 -19.33
N LYS A 124 -4.72 7.04 -20.56
CA LYS A 124 -4.78 6.25 -21.80
C LYS A 124 -3.70 5.15 -21.88
N ASP A 125 -2.55 5.35 -21.24
CA ASP A 125 -1.48 4.36 -21.27
C ASP A 125 -1.73 3.21 -20.27
N LEU A 126 -2.69 3.35 -19.36
CA LEU A 126 -3.15 2.24 -18.52
C LEU A 126 -3.79 1.13 -19.35
N GLU A 127 -4.38 1.44 -20.50
CA GLU A 127 -4.92 0.42 -21.42
C GLU A 127 -3.81 -0.50 -21.94
N LYS A 128 -2.60 0.04 -22.20
CA LYS A 128 -1.44 -0.74 -22.62
C LYS A 128 -0.97 -1.67 -21.50
N LEU A 129 -0.93 -1.18 -20.27
CA LEU A 129 -0.59 -2.00 -19.12
C LEU A 129 -1.66 -3.09 -18.89
N ARG A 130 -2.94 -2.77 -19.06
CA ARG A 130 -4.03 -3.75 -18.99
C ARG A 130 -3.88 -4.83 -20.06
N ALA A 131 -3.58 -4.45 -21.30
CA ALA A 131 -3.31 -5.40 -22.38
C ALA A 131 -2.10 -6.29 -22.05
N THR A 132 -1.01 -5.71 -21.57
CA THR A 132 0.21 -6.45 -21.16
C THR A 132 -0.12 -7.48 -20.08
N LEU A 133 -0.86 -7.09 -19.03
CA LEU A 133 -1.24 -8.01 -17.96
C LEU A 133 -2.14 -9.14 -18.50
N LYS A 134 -3.08 -8.83 -19.38
CA LYS A 134 -3.95 -9.82 -20.02
C LYS A 134 -3.15 -10.82 -20.87
N GLU A 135 -2.23 -10.34 -21.70
CA GLU A 135 -1.35 -11.19 -22.52
C GLU A 135 -0.46 -12.11 -21.68
N ASN A 136 -0.09 -11.69 -20.47
CA ASN A 136 0.69 -12.50 -19.52
C ASN A 136 -0.22 -13.37 -18.62
N GLY A 137 -1.52 -13.45 -18.90
CA GLY A 137 -2.46 -14.29 -18.15
C GLY A 137 -2.69 -13.81 -16.72
N ILE A 138 -2.60 -12.50 -16.45
CA ILE A 138 -2.77 -11.91 -15.12
C ILE A 138 -4.14 -11.22 -15.04
N PRO A 139 -5.20 -11.93 -14.60
CA PRO A 139 -6.55 -11.37 -14.50
C PRO A 139 -6.69 -10.56 -13.21
N LEU A 140 -6.51 -9.24 -13.30
CA LEU A 140 -6.76 -8.35 -12.16
C LEU A 140 -8.22 -8.37 -11.70
N GLU A 141 -9.15 -8.78 -12.55
CA GLU A 141 -10.57 -8.93 -12.24
C GLU A 141 -10.84 -10.02 -11.20
N MET A 142 -9.92 -10.98 -11.05
CA MET A 142 -9.99 -12.03 -10.02
C MET A 142 -9.67 -11.53 -8.62
N LEU A 143 -9.09 -10.33 -8.49
CA LEU A 143 -8.79 -9.74 -7.21
C LEU A 143 -10.09 -9.54 -6.42
N ASN A 144 -10.29 -10.40 -5.42
CA ASN A 144 -11.54 -10.46 -4.67
C ASN A 144 -11.29 -9.93 -3.25
N TYR A 145 -11.58 -8.66 -3.07
CA TYR A 145 -11.46 -7.93 -1.82
C TYR A 145 -12.87 -7.65 -1.30
N ASP A 146 -13.06 -7.70 0.02
CA ASP A 146 -14.38 -7.54 0.65
C ASP A 146 -14.32 -6.26 1.46
N LEU A 147 -14.80 -5.15 0.90
CA LEU A 147 -15.26 -3.99 1.67
C LEU A 147 -16.20 -3.11 0.84
N THR A 148 -17.32 -2.75 1.45
CA THR A 148 -18.23 -1.71 0.97
C THR A 148 -17.69 -0.30 1.29
N ASP A 149 -18.18 0.73 0.59
CA ASP A 149 -17.86 2.14 0.88
C ASP A 149 -17.94 2.47 2.37
N GLN A 150 -19.01 2.02 3.03
CA GLN A 150 -19.24 2.27 4.46
C GLN A 150 -18.09 1.77 5.34
N ARG A 151 -17.44 0.65 4.96
CA ARG A 151 -16.32 0.14 5.73
C ARG A 151 -15.01 0.86 5.42
N ILE A 152 -14.77 1.29 4.19
CA ILE A 152 -13.64 2.18 3.87
C ILE A 152 -13.72 3.45 4.72
N ARG A 153 -14.89 4.09 4.78
CA ARG A 153 -15.13 5.27 5.61
C ARG A 153 -14.82 5.01 7.09
N SER A 154 -15.31 3.88 7.61
CA SER A 154 -15.10 3.49 9.00
C SER A 154 -13.62 3.32 9.34
N LEU A 155 -12.83 2.73 8.43
CA LEU A 155 -11.39 2.53 8.62
C LEU A 155 -10.61 3.84 8.55
N LEU A 156 -10.94 4.71 7.60
CA LEU A 156 -10.33 6.04 7.50
C LEU A 156 -10.53 6.87 8.78
N ILE A 157 -11.70 6.74 9.42
CA ILE A 157 -11.99 7.36 10.71
C ILE A 157 -11.24 6.66 11.84
N GLN A 158 -11.31 5.33 11.91
CA GLN A 158 -10.66 4.52 12.96
C GLN A 158 -9.15 4.75 13.04
N TYR A 159 -8.50 4.91 11.88
CA TYR A 159 -7.07 5.16 11.77
C TYR A 159 -6.71 6.64 11.66
N GLU A 160 -7.68 7.53 11.92
CA GLU A 160 -7.52 8.98 12.00
C GLU A 160 -6.96 9.64 10.73
N ILE A 161 -7.10 8.98 9.58
CA ILE A 161 -6.71 9.51 8.27
C ILE A 161 -7.68 10.60 7.82
N ARG A 162 -8.97 10.37 8.06
CA ARG A 162 -10.01 11.39 7.92
C ARG A 162 -10.68 11.60 9.28
N ARG A 163 -10.71 12.85 9.72
CA ARG A 163 -11.41 13.25 10.95
C ARG A 163 -12.63 14.09 10.60
N LYS A 164 -13.71 13.90 11.37
CA LYS A 164 -14.91 14.73 11.29
C LYS A 164 -14.52 16.18 11.61
N PRO A 165 -14.83 17.16 10.76
CA PRO A 165 -14.59 18.57 11.08
C PRO A 165 -15.41 18.99 12.30
N GLU A 166 -14.80 19.74 13.22
CA GLU A 166 -15.44 20.16 14.48
C GLU A 166 -16.73 20.97 14.26
N PHE A 167 -16.82 21.67 13.13
CA PHE A 167 -17.95 22.51 12.75
C PHE A 167 -19.09 21.78 12.01
N GLN A 168 -18.92 20.49 11.65
CA GLN A 168 -19.98 19.72 10.99
C GLN A 168 -20.67 18.78 11.98
N ASN A 169 -21.98 18.61 11.88
CA ASN A 169 -22.68 17.55 12.63
C ASN A 169 -22.46 16.17 11.96
N ALA A 170 -22.78 15.08 12.67
CA ALA A 170 -22.46 13.72 12.19
C ALA A 170 -23.23 13.34 10.92
N GLU A 171 -24.45 13.86 10.76
CA GLU A 171 -25.35 13.53 9.64
C GLU A 171 -24.91 14.23 8.35
N THR A 172 -24.57 15.53 8.45
CA THR A 172 -23.98 16.31 7.35
C THR A 172 -22.61 15.75 6.96
N TRP A 173 -21.79 15.34 7.93
CA TRP A 173 -20.51 14.73 7.63
C TRP A 173 -20.67 13.39 6.89
N ASN A 174 -21.57 12.51 7.33
CA ASN A 174 -21.80 11.23 6.64
C ASN A 174 -22.31 11.40 5.21
N ARG A 175 -23.14 12.42 4.93
CA ARG A 175 -23.59 12.76 3.57
C ARG A 175 -22.47 13.28 2.68
N ASN A 176 -21.55 14.06 3.24
CA ASN A 176 -20.47 14.72 2.49
C ASN A 176 -19.13 13.96 2.57
N PHE A 177 -19.09 12.81 3.23
CA PHE A 177 -17.89 12.00 3.39
C PHE A 177 -17.45 11.48 2.01
N SER A 178 -16.36 12.02 1.51
CA SER A 178 -15.61 11.50 0.37
C SER A 178 -14.17 11.22 0.78
N TYR A 179 -13.51 10.36 0.02
CA TYR A 179 -12.11 10.00 0.23
C TYR A 179 -11.39 10.00 -1.13
N SER A 180 -10.11 10.41 -1.13
CA SER A 180 -9.27 10.48 -2.31
C SER A 180 -8.43 9.21 -2.48
N HIS A 181 -7.78 9.07 -3.64
CA HIS A 181 -6.81 8.00 -3.87
C HIS A 181 -5.63 8.05 -2.87
N ASP A 182 -5.20 9.25 -2.46
CA ASP A 182 -4.13 9.41 -1.47
C ASP A 182 -4.54 8.92 -0.07
N ASP A 183 -5.80 9.14 0.32
CA ASP A 183 -6.36 8.62 1.58
C ASP A 183 -6.26 7.09 1.64
N LEU A 184 -6.49 6.44 0.49
CA LEU A 184 -6.45 4.99 0.33
C LEU A 184 -5.00 4.49 0.33
N ILE A 185 -4.08 5.18 -0.32
CA ILE A 185 -2.65 4.85 -0.24
C ILE A 185 -2.19 4.88 1.23
N LEU A 186 -2.50 5.95 1.95
CA LEU A 186 -2.12 6.11 3.35
C LEU A 186 -2.76 5.05 4.26
N LEU A 187 -4.04 4.75 4.05
CA LEU A 187 -4.73 3.71 4.82
C LEU A 187 -4.08 2.35 4.61
N SER A 188 -3.64 2.05 3.39
CA SER A 188 -2.98 0.80 3.05
C SER A 188 -1.63 0.63 3.78
N GLU A 189 -0.87 1.71 3.94
CA GLU A 189 0.38 1.73 4.70
C GLU A 189 0.14 1.52 6.19
N VAL A 190 -0.85 2.21 6.76
CA VAL A 190 -1.20 2.11 8.20
C VAL A 190 -1.64 0.70 8.56
N LEU A 191 -2.48 0.08 7.73
CA LEU A 191 -2.93 -1.29 7.93
C LEU A 191 -1.76 -2.28 7.89
N LYS A 192 -0.87 -2.14 6.91
CA LYS A 192 0.34 -2.97 6.79
C LYS A 192 1.24 -2.83 8.01
N ALA A 193 1.48 -1.60 8.46
CA ALA A 193 2.31 -1.32 9.64
C ALA A 193 1.74 -1.95 10.93
N LYS A 194 0.41 -2.00 11.05
CA LYS A 194 -0.27 -2.59 12.22
C LYS A 194 -0.47 -4.11 12.11
N ASN A 195 0.05 -4.74 11.05
CA ASN A 195 -0.22 -6.15 10.71
C ASN A 195 -1.73 -6.44 10.67
N VAL A 196 -2.53 -5.42 10.34
CA VAL A 196 -3.97 -5.51 10.24
C VAL A 196 -4.26 -5.82 8.78
N ARG A 197 -4.49 -7.10 8.50
CA ARG A 197 -4.97 -7.55 7.19
C ARG A 197 -6.47 -7.25 7.12
N ILE A 198 -6.82 -6.08 6.60
CA ILE A 198 -8.22 -5.75 6.31
C ILE A 198 -8.40 -5.70 4.81
N GLN A 199 -9.37 -6.48 4.35
CA GLN A 199 -9.69 -6.82 2.97
C GLN A 199 -10.16 -5.67 2.06
N GLY A 200 -9.90 -4.38 2.33
CA GLY A 200 -10.45 -3.38 1.39
C GLY A 200 -10.04 -1.93 1.48
N VAL A 201 -8.76 -1.68 1.71
CA VAL A 201 -8.15 -0.52 1.04
C VAL A 201 -7.83 -0.84 -0.43
N GLU A 202 -8.27 -2.01 -0.87
CA GLU A 202 -7.73 -2.75 -2.00
C GLU A 202 -8.72 -2.92 -3.14
N HIS A 203 -9.99 -2.51 -2.96
CA HIS A 203 -10.86 -2.20 -4.09
C HIS A 203 -10.26 -1.11 -5.00
N VAL A 204 -9.36 -0.35 -4.41
CA VAL A 204 -8.51 0.65 -5.04
C VAL A 204 -7.20 0.00 -5.53
N ARG A 205 -6.72 -1.07 -4.89
CA ARG A 205 -5.57 -1.88 -5.36
C ARG A 205 -5.89 -2.79 -6.55
N GLY A 206 -7.14 -2.98 -6.95
CA GLY A 206 -7.48 -3.58 -8.25
C GLY A 206 -7.56 -2.54 -9.38
N ASP A 207 -7.75 -1.27 -9.02
CA ASP A 207 -7.65 -0.18 -9.98
C ASP A 207 -6.17 0.01 -10.33
N LEU A 208 -5.90 -0.35 -11.58
CA LEU A 208 -4.59 -0.29 -12.20
C LEU A 208 -3.93 1.08 -12.01
N TRP A 209 -4.71 2.16 -11.96
CA TRP A 209 -4.19 3.50 -11.70
C TRP A 209 -3.54 3.63 -10.32
N ILE A 210 -4.19 3.12 -9.27
CA ILE A 210 -3.62 3.23 -7.92
C ILE A 210 -2.43 2.29 -7.77
N LEU A 211 -2.47 1.10 -8.37
CA LEU A 211 -1.30 0.23 -8.37
C LEU A 211 -0.09 0.92 -9.00
N VAL A 212 -0.31 1.59 -10.14
CA VAL A 212 0.71 2.41 -10.81
C VAL A 212 1.15 3.57 -9.92
N LYS A 213 0.24 4.29 -9.25
CA LYS A 213 0.60 5.41 -8.35
C LYS A 213 1.34 4.96 -7.10
N GLN A 214 0.93 3.87 -6.47
CA GLN A 214 1.63 3.27 -5.33
C GLN A 214 3.03 2.83 -5.71
N GLU A 215 3.17 2.19 -6.87
CA GLU A 215 4.47 1.77 -7.38
C GLU A 215 5.34 2.97 -7.75
N LEU A 216 4.77 4.04 -8.34
CA LEU A 216 5.46 5.30 -8.60
C LEU A 216 5.98 5.95 -7.31
N LEU A 217 5.13 6.08 -6.29
CA LEU A 217 5.52 6.61 -4.97
C LEU A 217 6.62 5.76 -4.35
N ARG A 218 6.47 4.43 -4.32
CA ARG A 218 7.48 3.50 -3.80
C ARG A 218 8.83 3.68 -4.49
N GLN A 219 8.80 3.81 -5.81
CA GLN A 219 9.97 3.98 -6.65
C GLN A 219 10.64 5.35 -6.45
N GLN A 220 9.85 6.43 -6.34
CA GLN A 220 10.35 7.78 -6.05
C GLN A 220 10.91 7.88 -4.62
N ASP A 221 10.23 7.30 -3.63
CA ASP A 221 10.69 7.23 -2.24
C ASP A 221 12.01 6.46 -2.14
N SER A 222 12.14 5.35 -2.87
CA SER A 222 13.39 4.58 -2.94
C SER A 222 14.54 5.39 -3.54
N GLN A 223 14.30 6.10 -4.65
CA GLN A 223 15.28 7.00 -5.26
C GLN A 223 15.68 8.13 -4.30
N PHE A 224 14.68 8.80 -3.71
CA PHE A 224 14.91 9.87 -2.75
C PHE A 224 15.72 9.39 -1.56
N ARG A 225 15.31 8.29 -0.92
CA ARG A 225 16.01 7.71 0.22
C ARG A 225 17.46 7.40 -0.09
N LYS A 226 17.73 6.76 -1.24
CA LYS A 226 19.09 6.44 -1.67
C LYS A 226 19.95 7.70 -1.83
N THR A 227 19.43 8.72 -2.52
CA THR A 227 20.17 9.97 -2.75
C THR A 227 20.34 10.77 -1.45
N PHE A 228 19.29 10.86 -0.63
CA PHE A 228 19.28 11.61 0.61
C PHE A 228 20.25 11.03 1.64
N LEU A 229 20.25 9.71 1.84
CA LEU A 229 21.21 9.05 2.73
C LEU A 229 22.65 9.14 2.21
N LYS A 230 22.85 9.10 0.88
CA LYS A 230 24.17 9.32 0.28
C LYS A 230 24.68 10.75 0.53
N ALA A 231 23.80 11.74 0.54
CA ALA A 231 24.12 13.13 0.85
C ALA A 231 24.32 13.38 2.36
N ASN A 232 23.81 12.49 3.22
CA ASN A 232 23.87 12.59 4.68
C ASN A 232 24.39 11.27 5.29
N PRO A 233 25.67 10.92 5.07
CA PRO A 233 26.23 9.65 5.55
C PRO A 233 26.24 9.52 7.08
N ASP A 234 26.28 10.64 7.79
CA ASP A 234 26.34 10.69 9.27
C ASP A 234 24.95 10.69 9.93
N LEU A 235 23.87 10.58 9.16
CA LEU A 235 22.52 10.55 9.70
C LEU A 235 22.29 9.22 10.45
N PRO A 236 21.90 9.24 11.74
CA PRO A 236 21.71 8.02 12.52
C PRO A 236 20.61 7.11 11.94
N GLU A 237 20.58 5.83 12.35
CA GLU A 237 19.49 4.92 11.93
C GLU A 237 18.11 5.34 12.46
N LYS A 238 18.08 6.04 13.60
CA LYS A 238 16.87 6.60 14.22
C LYS A 238 17.06 8.09 14.51
N PRO A 239 17.00 8.96 13.50
CA PRO A 239 17.23 10.38 13.71
C PRO A 239 16.09 11.01 14.49
N SER A 240 16.45 11.89 15.41
CA SER A 240 15.55 12.83 16.06
C SER A 240 14.94 13.81 15.04
N ARG A 241 13.85 14.48 15.44
CA ARG A 241 13.19 15.50 14.61
C ARG A 241 14.13 16.62 14.16
N ARG A 242 15.07 17.03 15.02
CA ARG A 242 16.07 18.05 14.71
C ARG A 242 17.13 17.55 13.72
N GLU A 243 17.59 16.31 13.86
CA GLU A 243 18.57 15.72 12.93
C GLU A 243 17.97 15.57 11.52
N TRP A 244 16.69 15.20 11.44
CA TRP A 244 15.93 15.20 10.18
C TRP A 244 15.87 16.59 9.54
N ALA A 245 15.50 17.62 10.30
CA ALA A 245 15.44 18.99 9.81
C ALA A 245 16.81 19.54 9.39
N ALA A 246 17.87 19.23 10.17
CA ALA A 246 19.24 19.63 9.86
C ALA A 246 19.79 18.97 8.59
N ALA A 247 19.54 17.67 8.41
CA ALA A 247 19.90 16.94 7.19
C ALA A 247 19.14 17.48 5.98
N TYR A 248 17.85 17.78 6.15
CA TYR A 248 17.04 18.40 5.11
C TYR A 248 17.59 19.76 4.69
N ALA A 249 17.76 20.69 5.64
CA ALA A 249 18.24 22.04 5.37
C ALA A 249 19.63 22.05 4.72
N ARG A 250 20.50 21.10 5.07
CA ARG A 250 21.83 20.93 4.46
C ARG A 250 21.75 20.47 3.01
N THR A 251 20.80 19.59 2.70
CA THR A 251 20.75 18.87 1.42
C THR A 251 19.88 19.58 0.38
N LEU A 252 18.69 20.02 0.80
CA LEU A 252 17.63 20.53 -0.08
C LEU A 252 17.42 22.04 0.09
N LYS A 253 18.00 22.64 1.14
CA LYS A 253 17.93 24.08 1.42
C LYS A 253 16.46 24.54 1.47
N ASN A 254 16.09 25.49 0.61
CA ASN A 254 14.77 26.12 0.57
C ASN A 254 13.79 25.39 -0.39
N ASP A 255 14.17 24.24 -0.93
CA ASP A 255 13.34 23.46 -1.85
C ASP A 255 12.38 22.56 -1.05
N PHE A 256 11.23 23.11 -0.68
CA PHE A 256 10.25 22.47 0.20
C PHE A 256 9.40 21.38 -0.47
N ASP A 257 9.53 21.18 -1.78
CA ASP A 257 8.76 20.18 -2.54
C ASP A 257 9.04 18.74 -2.07
N TYR A 258 10.17 18.54 -1.40
CA TYR A 258 10.62 17.23 -0.93
C TYR A 258 10.25 16.92 0.52
N LEU A 259 9.58 17.82 1.24
CA LEU A 259 9.25 17.61 2.66
C LEU A 259 8.50 16.29 2.88
N GLY A 260 7.51 15.99 2.03
CA GLY A 260 6.71 14.77 2.14
C GLY A 260 7.54 13.48 2.05
N TYR A 261 8.65 13.48 1.31
CA TYR A 261 9.55 12.33 1.24
C TYR A 261 10.30 12.11 2.55
N VAL A 262 10.77 13.20 3.18
CA VAL A 262 11.45 13.12 4.48
C VAL A 262 10.49 12.74 5.60
N GLU A 263 9.25 13.25 5.59
CA GLU A 263 8.25 12.83 6.57
C GLU A 263 7.92 11.33 6.48
N ARG A 264 7.75 10.80 5.25
CA ARG A 264 7.54 9.35 5.05
C ARG A 264 8.76 8.54 5.51
N MET A 265 9.97 8.97 5.17
CA MET A 265 11.19 8.29 5.59
C MET A 265 11.41 8.33 7.10
N ALA A 266 11.14 9.48 7.75
CA ALA A 266 11.21 9.63 9.19
C ALA A 266 10.23 8.70 9.90
N ARG A 267 9.00 8.58 9.38
CA ARG A 267 7.99 7.65 9.91
C ARG A 267 8.48 6.20 9.88
N LEU A 268 9.17 5.78 8.82
CA LEU A 268 9.77 4.44 8.72
C LEU A 268 10.89 4.21 9.75
N SER A 269 11.59 5.26 10.17
CA SER A 269 12.59 5.21 11.24
C SER A 269 12.01 5.35 12.67
N GLY A 270 10.69 5.55 12.79
CA GLY A 270 9.98 5.71 14.07
C GLY A 270 9.77 7.16 14.52
N THR A 271 10.13 8.15 13.71
CA THR A 271 9.96 9.57 14.01
C THR A 271 8.71 10.11 13.32
N ILE A 272 7.73 10.56 14.11
CA ILE A 272 6.47 11.12 13.60
C ILE A 272 6.49 12.63 13.82
N PHE A 273 6.24 13.39 12.74
CA PHE A 273 6.04 14.82 12.76
C PHE A 273 4.56 15.18 12.85
N GLU A 274 4.24 16.22 13.60
CA GLU A 274 2.95 16.90 13.51
C GLU A 274 2.84 17.69 12.20
N LYS A 275 1.61 18.02 11.79
CA LYS A 275 1.35 18.72 10.53
C LYS A 275 2.09 20.07 10.50
N GLY A 276 3.00 20.23 9.54
CA GLY A 276 3.82 21.44 9.37
C GLY A 276 5.00 21.57 10.35
N GLU A 277 5.20 20.60 11.25
CA GLU A 277 6.30 20.62 12.23
C GLU A 277 7.67 20.56 11.53
N LEU A 278 7.83 19.65 10.56
CA LEU A 278 9.09 19.52 9.82
C LEU A 278 9.43 20.80 9.06
N GLU A 279 8.46 21.37 8.35
CA GLU A 279 8.65 22.62 7.61
C GLU A 279 9.14 23.75 8.54
N LYS A 280 8.50 23.90 9.70
CA LYS A 280 8.89 24.90 10.70
C LYS A 280 10.33 24.69 11.17
N LEU A 281 10.68 23.45 11.54
CA LEU A 281 12.03 23.12 12.00
C LEU A 281 13.09 23.36 10.92
N VAL A 282 12.78 23.08 9.65
CA VAL A 282 13.67 23.38 8.52
C VAL A 282 13.85 24.88 8.34
N ARG A 283 12.77 25.67 8.42
CA ARG A 283 12.85 27.15 8.34
C ARG A 283 13.70 27.71 9.48
N ASP A 284 13.51 27.21 10.70
CA ASP A 284 14.30 27.62 11.87
C ASP A 284 15.78 27.33 11.64
N GLU A 285 16.13 26.12 11.18
CA GLU A 285 17.50 25.70 10.87
C GLU A 285 18.15 26.55 9.76
N LEU A 286 17.40 26.91 8.72
CA LEU A 286 17.88 27.78 7.63
C LEU A 286 18.11 29.22 8.12
N SER A 287 17.25 29.71 9.02
CA SER A 287 17.34 31.05 9.58
C SER A 287 18.56 31.23 10.51
N GLN A 288 18.92 30.18 11.26
CA GLN A 288 20.09 30.17 12.13
C GLN A 288 21.43 30.16 11.35
N LYS A 289 21.40 29.85 10.04
CA LYS A 289 22.59 29.85 9.17
C LYS A 289 22.82 31.15 8.41
N ILE A 290 21.94 32.16 8.52
CA ILE A 290 22.21 33.50 7.99
C ILE A 290 23.16 34.18 9.00
N PRO A 291 24.42 34.48 8.67
CA PRO A 291 25.27 35.23 9.56
C PRO A 291 24.65 36.62 9.71
N TYR A 292 24.22 36.95 10.92
CA TYR A 292 23.99 38.33 11.31
C TYR A 292 25.34 39.06 11.19
N SER A 293 25.60 39.72 10.07
CA SER A 293 26.60 40.78 10.01
C SER A 293 25.92 42.03 10.56
N PRO A 294 26.22 42.47 11.80
CA PRO A 294 25.84 43.80 12.20
C PRO A 294 26.62 44.75 11.29
N GLY A 295 25.93 45.33 10.31
CA GLY A 295 26.46 46.38 9.47
C GLY A 295 27.00 47.48 10.36
N ARG A 296 28.30 47.75 10.22
CA ARG A 296 28.96 48.95 10.75
C ARG A 296 28.10 50.16 10.42
N SER A 297 27.69 50.90 11.45
CA SER A 297 27.25 52.27 11.31
C SER A 297 28.32 53.06 10.54
N PRO A 298 27.97 53.82 9.49
CA PRO A 298 28.85 54.88 9.03
C PRO A 298 28.71 56.03 10.04
N GLY A 299 29.70 56.13 10.93
CA GLY A 299 30.00 57.39 11.58
C GLY A 299 30.70 58.30 10.57
N ILE A 300 30.01 59.38 10.21
CA ILE A 300 30.40 60.82 10.18
C ILE A 300 29.39 61.52 9.28
#